data_AF-H0XT62-F1
#
_entry.id   AF-H0XT62-F1
#
_cell.length_a   1.000
_cell.length_b   1.000
_cell.length_c   1.000
_cell.angle_alpha   90.00
_cell.angle_beta   90.00
_cell.angle_gamma   90.00
#
_symmetry.space_group_name_H-M   'P 1'
#
loop_
_entity.id
_entity.type
_entity.pdbx_description
1 polymer ?
#
loop_
_entity_poly.entity_id
_entity_poly.type
_entity_poly.pdbx_seq_one_letter_code
_entity_poly.pdbx_strand_id
1 'polypeptide(L)'
;ERKFVSGSGQIMDLLGDRVKLERPVIYIDQTGENVLVKTLNYEMYGAKYVIHAVPSTLGMKIHVSPPLPMRRDQLITRPLGPVIKCIVYYNKPFWRKKYYCGLIIEGEEAPISHTLDDTKPDGSYAAIMGFILAHKARNLAHLTKQEKMKKFCELYAKVLGFQEALKPSRYKEKHWCEGQYSGGCYTTYFPPGSTASHRRYYKEGAVETGERAAPEILRAVGKIPEDEIWQPEPELVDVPVQHIPTTFLERHLPSVPGLLKLTGLTRIFLAVALV
;
A
#
# COMPACT_ATOMS: atom_id res chain seq x y z
N GLU A 1 4.52 16.42 -4.78
CA GLU A 1 3.68 15.44 -4.07
C GLU A 1 3.04 16.13 -2.86
N ARG A 2 1.72 16.08 -2.70
CA ARG A 2 1.03 16.60 -1.50
C ARG A 2 0.88 15.45 -0.50
N LYS A 3 1.50 15.58 0.67
CA LYS A 3 1.39 14.63 1.80
C LYS A 3 0.64 15.33 2.93
N PHE A 4 -0.08 14.58 3.77
CA PHE A 4 -0.68 15.14 5.00
C PHE A 4 0.39 15.83 5.84
N VAL A 5 0.19 17.12 6.15
CA VAL A 5 1.04 17.87 7.07
C VAL A 5 1.00 17.15 8.43
N SER A 6 2.15 16.96 9.08
CA SER A 6 2.30 16.22 10.35
C SER A 6 2.02 14.71 10.31
N GLY A 7 1.72 14.16 9.13
CA GLY A 7 1.60 12.72 8.91
C GLY A 7 0.20 12.16 9.12
N SER A 8 -0.08 10.99 8.54
CA SER A 8 -1.44 10.44 8.46
C SER A 8 -1.96 9.75 9.73
N GLY A 9 -1.24 9.81 10.84
CA GLY A 9 -1.64 9.15 12.09
C GLY A 9 -2.71 9.91 12.87
N GLN A 10 -2.99 11.17 12.49
CA GLN A 10 -3.83 12.11 13.24
C GLN A 10 -5.34 11.80 13.20
N ILE A 11 -5.76 10.83 12.39
CA ILE A 11 -7.19 10.52 12.17
C ILE A 11 -7.83 9.87 13.43
N MET A 12 -7.02 9.30 14.34
CA MET A 12 -7.53 8.49 15.45
C MET A 12 -7.95 9.27 16.71
N ASP A 13 -7.51 10.51 16.89
CA ASP A 13 -7.67 11.25 18.15
C ASP A 13 -9.13 11.69 18.43
N LEU A 14 -10.00 11.62 17.41
CA LEU A 14 -11.40 12.08 17.49
C LEU A 14 -12.35 11.12 18.23
N LEU A 15 -11.92 9.89 18.54
CA LEU A 15 -12.81 8.83 19.06
C LEU A 15 -12.73 8.63 20.58
N GLY A 16 -11.81 9.32 21.26
CA GLY A 16 -11.72 9.37 22.72
C GLY A 16 -11.61 7.99 23.39
N ASP A 17 -12.33 7.81 24.49
CA ASP A 17 -12.30 6.62 25.35
C ASP A 17 -12.99 5.38 24.74
N ARG A 18 -13.71 5.54 23.63
CA ARG A 18 -14.33 4.43 22.88
C ARG A 18 -13.28 3.53 22.21
N VAL A 19 -12.08 4.04 21.99
CA VAL A 19 -10.95 3.27 21.44
C VAL A 19 -10.21 2.58 22.59
N LYS A 20 -10.19 1.24 22.57
CA LYS A 20 -9.47 0.43 23.55
C LYS A 20 -8.16 -0.09 22.94
N LEU A 21 -7.05 0.56 23.27
CA LEU A 21 -5.70 0.15 22.84
C LEU A 21 -5.25 -1.11 23.58
N GLU A 22 -4.32 -1.87 23.02
CA GLU A 22 -3.78 -3.10 23.64
C GLU A 22 -4.84 -4.18 23.92
N ARG A 23 -5.92 -4.20 23.12
CA ARG A 23 -6.97 -5.23 23.16
C ARG A 23 -6.97 -6.07 21.88
N PRO A 24 -5.96 -6.93 21.62
CA PRO A 24 -6.02 -7.86 20.50
C PRO A 24 -7.22 -8.79 20.65
N VAL A 25 -8.11 -8.82 19.66
CA VAL A 25 -9.24 -9.76 19.63
C VAL A 25 -8.70 -11.16 19.34
N ILE A 26 -9.14 -12.16 20.10
CA ILE A 26 -8.73 -13.56 19.96
C ILE A 26 -9.90 -14.51 19.69
N TYR A 27 -11.13 -14.12 20.03
CA TYR A 27 -12.31 -14.94 19.82
C TYR A 27 -13.57 -14.11 19.55
N ILE A 28 -14.40 -14.57 18.62
CA ILE A 28 -15.70 -14.00 18.29
C ILE A 28 -16.74 -15.12 18.32
N ASP A 29 -17.79 -14.97 19.12
CA ASP A 29 -18.91 -15.90 19.23
C ASP A 29 -20.22 -15.24 18.81
N GLN A 30 -20.90 -15.83 17.84
CA GLN A 30 -22.17 -15.39 17.26
C GLN A 30 -23.28 -16.44 17.47
N THR A 31 -23.11 -17.39 18.41
CA THR A 31 -24.11 -18.44 18.68
C THR A 31 -25.28 -17.97 19.55
N GLY A 32 -25.10 -16.88 20.30
CA GLY A 32 -26.13 -16.27 21.14
C GLY A 32 -26.87 -15.10 20.46
N GLU A 33 -27.74 -14.43 21.22
CA GLU A 33 -28.50 -13.25 20.76
C GLU A 33 -27.58 -12.06 20.46
N ASN A 34 -26.54 -11.87 21.27
CA ASN A 34 -25.51 -10.87 21.05
C ASN A 34 -24.20 -11.55 20.64
N VAL A 35 -23.41 -10.85 19.83
CA VAL A 35 -22.04 -11.23 19.51
C VAL A 35 -21.16 -10.98 20.72
N LEU A 36 -20.38 -11.99 21.13
CA LEU A 36 -19.39 -11.88 22.17
C LEU A 36 -17.99 -11.79 21.55
N VAL A 37 -17.21 -10.79 21.96
CA VAL A 37 -15.84 -10.56 21.51
C VAL A 37 -14.91 -10.67 22.71
N LYS A 38 -13.96 -11.59 22.64
CA LYS A 38 -12.93 -11.80 23.67
C LYS A 38 -11.59 -11.26 23.21
N THR A 39 -10.92 -10.56 24.10
CA THR A 39 -9.57 -10.04 23.88
C THR A 39 -8.49 -10.88 24.59
N LEU A 40 -7.24 -10.67 24.19
CA LEU A 40 -6.09 -11.39 24.74
C LEU A 40 -5.88 -11.13 26.24
N ASN A 41 -6.25 -9.94 26.72
CA ASN A 41 -6.22 -9.58 28.14
C ASN A 41 -7.49 -10.01 28.91
N TYR A 42 -8.25 -10.97 28.36
CA TYR A 42 -9.43 -11.59 28.98
C TYR A 42 -10.64 -10.67 29.19
N GLU A 43 -10.66 -9.50 28.57
CA GLU A 43 -11.87 -8.67 28.55
C GLU A 43 -12.91 -9.27 27.57
N MET A 44 -14.18 -9.12 27.93
CA MET A 44 -15.33 -9.57 27.14
C MET A 44 -16.18 -8.38 26.76
N TYR A 45 -16.56 -8.30 25.49
CA TYR A 45 -17.41 -7.25 24.94
C TYR A 45 -18.65 -7.89 24.30
N GLY A 46 -19.84 -7.40 24.65
CA GLY A 46 -21.09 -7.78 24.00
C GLY A 46 -21.52 -6.72 23.00
N ALA A 47 -21.93 -7.13 21.79
CA ALA A 47 -22.41 -6.22 20.75
C ALA A 47 -23.49 -6.88 19.88
N LYS A 48 -24.30 -6.06 19.20
CA LYS A 48 -25.27 -6.56 18.20
C LYS A 48 -24.61 -6.96 16.88
N TYR A 49 -23.52 -6.27 16.52
CA TYR A 49 -22.78 -6.46 15.27
C TYR A 49 -21.29 -6.25 15.49
N VAL A 50 -20.46 -6.83 14.61
CA VAL A 50 -19.00 -6.67 14.61
C VAL A 50 -18.52 -6.30 13.21
N ILE A 51 -17.70 -5.26 13.12
CA ILE A 51 -16.96 -4.93 11.89
C ILE A 51 -15.54 -5.48 12.02
N HIS A 52 -15.17 -6.40 11.14
CA HIS A 52 -13.81 -6.90 11.04
C HIS A 52 -12.96 -5.99 10.14
N ALA A 53 -12.34 -4.97 10.75
CA ALA A 53 -11.55 -3.94 10.06
C ALA A 53 -10.02 -4.18 10.10
N VAL A 54 -9.58 -5.44 10.12
CA VAL A 54 -8.16 -5.83 10.04
C VAL A 54 -7.86 -6.57 8.73
N PRO A 55 -6.60 -6.58 8.24
CA PRO A 55 -6.23 -7.36 7.07
C PRO A 55 -6.71 -8.81 7.15
N SER A 56 -7.21 -9.37 6.04
CA SER A 56 -7.83 -10.70 6.02
C SER A 56 -6.95 -11.78 6.63
N THR A 57 -5.63 -11.71 6.45
CA THR A 57 -4.68 -12.68 7.04
C THR A 57 -4.67 -12.68 8.57
N LEU A 58 -4.98 -11.54 9.20
CA LEU A 58 -5.05 -11.47 10.66
C LEU A 58 -6.32 -12.12 11.21
N GLY A 59 -7.32 -12.38 10.36
CA GLY A 59 -8.48 -13.20 10.72
C GLY A 59 -8.08 -14.60 11.21
N MET A 60 -6.95 -15.15 10.73
CA MET A 60 -6.40 -16.43 11.19
C MET A 60 -6.00 -16.43 12.68
N LYS A 61 -5.83 -15.24 13.30
CA LYS A 61 -5.51 -15.09 14.73
C LYS A 61 -6.76 -15.07 15.62
N ILE A 62 -7.95 -15.06 15.03
CA ILE A 62 -9.23 -14.95 15.73
C ILE A 62 -9.98 -16.26 15.57
N HIS A 63 -10.25 -16.94 16.67
CA HIS A 63 -11.15 -18.09 16.68
C HIS A 63 -12.60 -17.61 16.52
N VAL A 64 -13.40 -18.26 15.69
CA VAL A 64 -14.79 -17.84 15.44
C VAL A 64 -15.76 -18.99 15.68
N SER A 65 -16.88 -18.69 16.34
CA SER A 65 -18.01 -19.61 16.57
C SER A 65 -19.30 -18.96 16.07
N PRO A 66 -20.12 -19.62 15.22
CA PRO A 66 -19.81 -20.86 14.51
C PRO A 66 -18.62 -20.70 13.54
N PRO A 67 -18.01 -21.80 13.06
CA PRO A 67 -16.89 -21.75 12.12
C PRO A 67 -17.21 -20.91 10.88
N LEU A 68 -16.19 -20.22 10.34
CA LEU A 68 -16.35 -19.44 9.12
C LEU A 68 -16.76 -20.33 7.94
N PRO A 69 -17.60 -19.84 7.00
CA PRO A 69 -17.88 -20.56 5.77
C PRO A 69 -16.58 -20.89 5.02
N MET A 70 -16.49 -22.09 4.45
CA MET A 70 -15.28 -22.64 3.79
C MET A 70 -14.58 -21.63 2.86
N ARG A 71 -15.33 -20.90 2.03
CA ARG A 71 -14.75 -19.91 1.11
C ARG A 71 -14.02 -18.78 1.83
N ARG A 72 -14.56 -18.34 2.97
CA ARG A 72 -13.96 -17.29 3.80
C ARG A 72 -12.75 -17.82 4.55
N ASP A 73 -12.85 -19.02 5.10
CA ASP A 73 -11.74 -19.70 5.79
C ASP A 73 -10.52 -19.88 4.87
N GLN A 74 -10.73 -20.30 3.62
CA GLN A 74 -9.67 -20.36 2.62
C GLN A 74 -9.13 -18.97 2.25
N LEU A 75 -9.99 -17.96 2.12
CA LEU A 75 -9.61 -16.60 1.72
C LEU A 75 -8.70 -15.91 2.74
N ILE A 76 -8.93 -16.11 4.04
CA ILE A 76 -8.12 -15.46 5.08
C ILE A 76 -6.68 -16.00 5.14
N THR A 77 -6.33 -17.04 4.39
CA THR A 77 -4.94 -17.53 4.31
C THR A 77 -4.03 -16.71 3.39
N ARG A 78 -4.55 -15.69 2.68
CA ARG A 78 -3.76 -14.94 1.68
C ARG A 78 -2.76 -13.96 2.32
N PRO A 79 -1.47 -13.97 1.90
CA PRO A 79 -0.41 -13.18 2.52
C PRO A 79 -0.40 -11.70 2.10
N LEU A 80 0.28 -10.87 2.90
CA LEU A 80 0.67 -9.51 2.52
C LEU A 80 2.08 -9.49 1.92
N GLY A 81 2.35 -8.48 1.10
CA GLY A 81 3.68 -8.27 0.52
C GLY A 81 4.73 -7.85 1.56
N PRO A 82 6.02 -8.18 1.35
CA PRO A 82 7.09 -7.68 2.20
C PRO A 82 7.64 -6.33 1.70
N VAL A 83 7.80 -5.39 2.63
CA VAL A 83 8.38 -4.07 2.36
C VAL A 83 9.08 -3.50 3.59
N ILE A 84 10.21 -2.84 3.34
CA ILE A 84 10.90 -2.01 4.32
C ILE A 84 10.86 -0.57 3.80
N LYS A 85 10.20 0.31 4.56
CA LYS A 85 10.22 1.75 4.27
C LYS A 85 11.42 2.37 4.96
N CYS A 86 12.24 3.07 4.19
CA CYS A 86 13.50 3.64 4.62
C CYS A 86 13.50 5.14 4.38
N ILE A 87 14.07 5.93 5.30
CA ILE A 87 14.20 7.37 5.19
C ILE A 87 15.62 7.76 5.61
N VAL A 88 16.36 8.33 4.66
CA VAL A 88 17.71 8.85 4.88
C VAL A 88 17.64 10.37 4.91
N TYR A 89 18.09 10.96 6.01
CA TYR A 89 18.08 12.40 6.22
C TYR A 89 19.46 13.01 5.93
N TYR A 90 19.46 14.23 5.44
CA TYR A 90 20.64 15.03 5.12
C TYR A 90 20.49 16.44 5.69
N ASN A 91 21.61 17.17 5.76
CA ASN A 91 21.60 18.55 6.25
C ASN A 91 20.87 19.50 5.29
N LYS A 92 20.93 19.22 3.97
CA LYS A 92 20.30 20.03 2.91
C LYS A 92 19.82 19.10 1.79
N PRO A 93 18.77 19.48 1.03
CA PRO A 93 18.29 18.69 -0.11
C PRO A 93 19.19 18.89 -1.33
N PHE A 94 20.43 18.40 -1.25
CA PHE A 94 21.50 18.69 -2.20
C PHE A 94 21.18 18.25 -3.64
N TRP A 95 20.34 17.24 -3.82
CA TRP A 95 19.89 16.75 -5.14
C TRP A 95 19.22 17.85 -5.97
N ARG A 96 18.56 18.82 -5.31
CA ARG A 96 17.91 19.95 -5.98
C ARG A 96 18.89 20.88 -6.69
N LYS A 97 20.18 20.87 -6.34
CA LYS A 97 21.23 21.66 -7.04
C LYS A 97 21.42 21.23 -8.50
N LYS A 98 21.09 19.98 -8.84
CA LYS A 98 21.07 19.45 -10.23
C LYS A 98 19.65 19.36 -10.80
N TYR A 99 18.70 20.11 -10.22
CA TYR A 99 17.29 20.10 -10.61
C TYR A 99 16.60 18.73 -10.47
N TYR A 100 17.15 17.83 -9.64
CA TYR A 100 16.50 16.55 -9.34
C TYR A 100 15.41 16.72 -8.28
N CYS A 101 14.28 16.03 -8.48
CA CYS A 101 13.14 16.03 -7.56
C CYS A 101 13.21 14.95 -6.47
N GLY A 102 14.30 14.18 -6.40
CA GLY A 102 14.47 13.08 -5.43
C GLY A 102 13.79 11.76 -5.83
N LEU A 103 13.19 11.68 -7.02
CA LEU A 103 12.76 10.41 -7.62
C LEU A 103 13.96 9.70 -8.24
N ILE A 104 14.20 8.48 -7.78
CA ILE A 104 15.15 7.53 -8.36
C ILE A 104 14.38 6.26 -8.69
N ILE A 105 14.51 5.78 -9.93
CA ILE A 105 13.98 4.49 -10.39
C ILE A 105 15.17 3.66 -10.85
N GLU A 106 15.43 2.57 -10.16
CA GLU A 106 16.61 1.73 -10.39
C GLU A 106 16.25 0.26 -10.53
N GLY A 107 17.11 -0.45 -11.27
CA GLY A 107 16.91 -1.84 -11.67
C GLY A 107 17.14 -2.88 -10.58
N GLU A 108 17.35 -4.12 -11.01
CA GLU A 108 17.38 -5.28 -10.12
C GLU A 108 18.57 -5.26 -9.14
N GLU A 109 19.73 -4.77 -9.55
CA GLU A 109 20.94 -4.75 -8.72
C GLU A 109 20.87 -3.75 -7.55
N ALA A 110 20.00 -2.73 -7.64
CA ALA A 110 19.91 -1.69 -6.63
C ALA A 110 19.17 -2.19 -5.37
N PRO A 111 19.63 -1.84 -4.16
CA PRO A 111 18.97 -2.25 -2.92
C PRO A 111 17.60 -1.57 -2.71
N ILE A 112 17.35 -0.43 -3.37
CA ILE A 112 16.07 0.27 -3.45
C ILE A 112 15.71 0.46 -4.91
N SER A 113 14.45 0.20 -5.25
CA SER A 113 13.97 0.38 -6.63
C SER A 113 13.33 1.75 -6.87
N HIS A 114 12.73 2.36 -5.84
CA HIS A 114 11.98 3.61 -5.97
C HIS A 114 12.23 4.52 -4.77
N THR A 115 12.46 5.81 -5.02
CA THR A 115 12.56 6.83 -3.98
C THR A 115 11.71 8.06 -4.27
N LEU A 116 11.44 8.85 -3.25
CA LEU A 116 10.79 10.16 -3.34
C LEU A 116 11.45 11.13 -2.33
N ASP A 117 11.42 12.42 -2.65
CA ASP A 117 11.76 13.46 -1.70
C ASP A 117 10.76 13.48 -0.52
N ASP A 118 11.27 13.43 0.71
CA ASP A 118 10.51 13.46 1.96
C ASP A 118 10.89 14.66 2.85
N THR A 119 11.57 15.65 2.25
CA THR A 119 11.81 16.98 2.83
C THR A 119 10.47 17.61 3.20
N LYS A 120 10.42 18.27 4.36
CA LYS A 120 9.19 18.91 4.83
C LYS A 120 8.82 20.10 3.94
N PRO A 121 7.53 20.52 3.92
CA PRO A 121 7.07 21.61 3.06
C PRO A 121 7.80 22.94 3.27
N ASP A 122 8.25 23.21 4.50
CA ASP A 122 9.05 24.39 4.88
C ASP A 122 10.53 24.29 4.47
N GLY A 123 10.94 23.20 3.81
CA GLY A 123 12.32 22.94 3.40
C GLY A 123 13.19 22.33 4.50
N SER A 124 12.67 22.17 5.72
CA SER A 124 13.39 21.52 6.82
C SER A 124 13.44 20.00 6.66
N TYR A 125 14.34 19.36 7.41
CA TYR A 125 14.53 17.90 7.43
C TYR A 125 14.66 17.29 6.03
N ALA A 126 15.68 17.71 5.29
CA ALA A 126 15.95 17.17 3.97
C ALA A 126 16.08 15.64 4.01
N ALA A 127 15.26 14.93 3.24
CA ALA A 127 15.22 13.48 3.31
C ALA A 127 14.88 12.83 1.97
N ILE A 128 15.45 11.66 1.72
CA ILE A 128 15.05 10.76 0.65
C ILE A 128 14.39 9.54 1.30
N MET A 129 13.13 9.30 0.94
CA MET A 129 12.39 8.11 1.31
C MET A 129 12.50 7.08 0.20
N GLY A 130 12.72 5.82 0.54
CA GLY A 130 12.74 4.73 -0.43
C GLY A 130 12.19 3.43 0.13
N PHE A 131 11.90 2.52 -0.78
CA PHE A 131 11.32 1.22 -0.45
C PHE A 131 12.24 0.08 -0.87
N ILE A 132 12.55 -0.81 0.08
CA ILE A 132 13.02 -2.16 -0.25
C ILE A 132 11.78 -3.02 -0.45
N LEU A 133 11.57 -3.54 -1.66
CA LEU A 133 10.35 -4.22 -2.07
C LEU A 133 10.56 -5.73 -2.26
N ALA A 134 9.50 -6.51 -2.01
CA ALA A 134 9.39 -7.90 -2.43
C ALA A 134 10.56 -8.79 -1.97
N HIS A 135 11.21 -9.50 -2.90
CA HIS A 135 12.31 -10.40 -2.56
C HIS A 135 13.51 -9.65 -1.94
N LYS A 136 13.77 -8.39 -2.34
CA LYS A 136 14.84 -7.56 -1.75
C LYS A 136 14.58 -7.30 -0.27
N ALA A 137 13.32 -7.12 0.13
CA ALA A 137 12.96 -6.91 1.54
C ALA A 137 13.33 -8.12 2.38
N ARG A 138 13.09 -9.33 1.87
CA ARG A 138 13.50 -10.58 2.52
C ARG A 138 15.02 -10.74 2.53
N ASN A 139 15.66 -10.52 1.38
CA ASN A 139 17.10 -10.73 1.22
C ASN A 139 17.92 -9.74 2.04
N LEU A 140 17.45 -8.50 2.25
CA LEU A 140 18.15 -7.48 3.02
C LEU A 140 17.68 -7.39 4.49
N ALA A 141 16.74 -8.23 4.92
CA ALA A 141 16.20 -8.20 6.29
C ALA A 141 17.26 -8.55 7.34
N HIS A 142 18.20 -9.44 7.02
CA HIS A 142 19.26 -9.87 7.94
C HIS A 142 20.35 -8.82 8.16
N LEU A 143 20.44 -7.81 7.29
CA LEU A 143 21.41 -6.73 7.43
C LEU A 143 21.04 -5.80 8.58
N THR A 144 22.05 -5.26 9.23
CA THR A 144 21.88 -4.18 10.21
C THR A 144 21.36 -2.92 9.54
N LYS A 145 20.81 -2.00 10.34
CA LYS A 145 20.34 -0.69 9.86
C LYS A 145 21.46 0.10 9.20
N GLN A 146 22.67 0.01 9.77
CA GLN A 146 23.86 0.70 9.31
C GLN A 146 24.32 0.18 7.95
N GLU A 147 24.31 -1.14 7.74
CA GLU A 147 24.66 -1.75 6.46
C GLU A 147 23.66 -1.39 5.36
N LYS A 148 22.35 -1.42 5.66
CA LYS A 148 21.31 -0.96 4.74
C LYS A 148 21.48 0.53 4.39
N MET A 149 21.67 1.38 5.40
CA MET A 149 21.92 2.81 5.20
C MET A 149 23.15 3.04 4.31
N LYS A 150 24.26 2.35 4.57
CA LYS A 150 25.48 2.45 3.76
C LYS A 150 25.21 2.12 2.29
N LYS A 151 24.56 0.99 2.01
CA LYS A 151 24.18 0.59 0.64
C LYS A 151 23.31 1.63 -0.08
N PHE A 152 22.39 2.28 0.64
CA PHE A 152 21.57 3.34 0.05
C PHE A 152 22.37 4.61 -0.23
N CYS A 153 23.22 5.02 0.70
CA CYS A 153 24.05 6.21 0.54
C CYS A 153 25.00 6.04 -0.66
N GLU A 154 25.59 4.84 -0.81
CA GLU A 154 26.41 4.47 -1.97
C GLU A 154 25.62 4.53 -3.28
N LEU A 155 24.41 3.95 -3.31
CA LEU A 155 23.51 4.05 -4.45
C LEU A 155 23.18 5.51 -4.79
N TYR A 156 22.79 6.31 -3.80
CA TYR A 156 22.41 7.70 -3.98
C TYR A 156 23.59 8.55 -4.47
N ALA A 157 24.80 8.31 -3.95
CA ALA A 157 26.00 8.97 -4.41
C ALA A 157 26.29 8.67 -5.88
N LYS A 158 26.15 7.40 -6.28
CA LYS A 158 26.31 6.95 -7.67
C LYS A 158 25.26 7.58 -8.59
N VAL A 159 23.98 7.47 -8.25
CA VAL A 159 22.86 7.88 -9.12
C VAL A 159 22.74 9.41 -9.22
N LEU A 160 22.84 10.12 -8.09
CA LEU A 160 22.70 11.57 -8.07
C LEU A 160 24.02 12.28 -8.45
N GLY A 161 25.15 11.56 -8.40
CA GLY A 161 26.48 12.11 -8.66
C GLY A 161 26.88 13.18 -7.64
N PHE A 162 26.62 12.92 -6.35
CA PHE A 162 26.95 13.80 -5.23
C PHE A 162 27.56 13.00 -4.08
N GLN A 163 28.76 13.40 -3.62
CA GLN A 163 29.41 12.77 -2.47
C GLN A 163 28.71 13.12 -1.15
N GLU A 164 27.93 14.20 -1.10
CA GLU A 164 27.08 14.54 0.04
C GLU A 164 26.09 13.42 0.41
N ALA A 165 25.71 12.57 -0.54
CA ALA A 165 24.86 11.41 -0.29
C ALA A 165 25.52 10.37 0.66
N LEU A 166 26.86 10.36 0.76
CA LEU A 166 27.59 9.48 1.69
C LEU A 166 27.61 10.00 3.13
N LYS A 167 27.03 11.19 3.39
CA LYS A 167 27.06 11.85 4.71
C LYS A 167 25.64 12.03 5.25
N PRO A 168 24.91 10.93 5.56
CA PRO A 168 23.58 11.03 6.14
C PRO A 168 23.68 11.60 7.56
N SER A 169 22.73 12.47 7.91
CA SER A 169 22.58 12.99 9.28
C SER A 169 21.80 12.03 10.17
N ARG A 170 20.87 11.27 9.59
CA ARG A 170 20.00 10.33 10.32
C ARG A 170 19.43 9.28 9.38
N TYR A 171 19.13 8.10 9.92
CA TYR A 171 18.42 7.04 9.22
C TYR A 171 17.27 6.50 10.06
N LYS A 172 16.13 6.27 9.40
CA LYS A 172 14.95 5.62 9.97
C LYS A 172 14.45 4.55 9.02
N GLU A 173 14.01 3.42 9.56
CA GLU A 173 13.38 2.37 8.80
C GLU A 173 12.22 1.73 9.57
N LYS A 174 11.26 1.18 8.84
CA LYS A 174 10.21 0.31 9.36
C LYS A 174 10.09 -0.92 8.46
N HIS A 175 10.38 -2.08 9.04
CA HIS A 175 10.10 -3.38 8.45
C HIS A 175 8.64 -3.74 8.72
N TRP A 176 7.80 -3.81 7.69
CA TRP A 176 6.37 -4.02 7.87
C TRP A 176 6.01 -5.48 8.13
N CYS A 177 6.82 -6.43 7.63
CA CYS A 177 6.58 -7.86 7.86
C CYS A 177 6.88 -8.30 9.30
N GLU A 178 7.57 -7.48 10.10
CA GLU A 178 7.77 -7.74 11.54
C GLU A 178 6.56 -7.28 12.37
N GLY A 179 5.62 -6.54 11.78
CA GLY A 179 4.41 -6.10 12.46
C GLY A 179 3.45 -7.25 12.66
N GLN A 180 3.39 -7.82 13.88
CA GLN A 180 2.47 -8.90 14.24
C GLN A 180 1.00 -8.57 13.90
N TYR A 181 0.60 -7.30 14.04
CA TYR A 181 -0.75 -6.80 13.76
C TYR A 181 -0.86 -6.11 12.38
N SER A 182 0.01 -6.48 11.45
CA SER A 182 -0.05 -6.05 10.04
C SER A 182 0.21 -7.21 9.09
N GLY A 183 1.24 -8.02 9.36
CA GLY A 183 1.66 -9.17 8.54
C GLY A 183 2.48 -8.79 7.30
N GLY A 184 2.47 -7.52 6.90
CA GLY A 184 3.20 -7.00 5.73
C GLY A 184 2.64 -5.66 5.28
N CYS A 185 3.04 -5.21 4.09
CA CYS A 185 2.52 -4.02 3.43
C CYS A 185 2.76 -4.07 1.90
N TYR A 186 2.05 -3.28 1.09
CA TYR A 186 0.99 -2.35 1.49
C TYR A 186 -0.35 -3.04 1.74
N THR A 187 -0.56 -4.18 1.09
CA THR A 187 -1.84 -4.88 1.07
C THR A 187 -1.64 -6.37 0.85
N THR A 188 -2.72 -7.14 1.00
CA THR A 188 -2.83 -8.54 0.60
C THR A 188 -2.69 -8.65 -0.92
N TYR A 189 -1.90 -9.63 -1.37
CA TYR A 189 -1.83 -9.99 -2.78
C TYR A 189 -2.49 -11.34 -3.02
N PHE A 190 -2.96 -11.56 -4.25
CA PHE A 190 -3.70 -12.76 -4.64
C PHE A 190 -2.84 -13.62 -5.59
N PRO A 191 -2.38 -14.80 -5.14
CA PRO A 191 -1.71 -15.75 -6.03
C PRO A 191 -2.63 -16.22 -7.17
N PRO A 192 -2.06 -16.73 -8.28
CA PRO A 192 -2.85 -17.33 -9.36
C PRO A 192 -3.86 -18.35 -8.84
N GLY A 193 -5.06 -18.37 -9.42
CA GLY A 193 -6.16 -19.24 -8.98
C GLY A 193 -6.97 -18.72 -7.80
N SER A 194 -6.66 -17.52 -7.27
CA SER A 194 -7.53 -16.88 -6.29
C SER A 194 -8.87 -16.46 -6.92
N THR A 195 -9.98 -16.97 -6.38
CA THR A 195 -11.35 -16.67 -6.85
C THR A 195 -11.92 -15.38 -6.26
N ALA A 196 -11.18 -14.70 -5.38
CA ALA A 196 -11.61 -13.47 -4.74
C ALA A 196 -11.28 -12.24 -5.60
N SER A 197 -12.31 -11.48 -5.95
CA SER A 197 -12.20 -10.13 -6.53
C SER A 197 -12.27 -9.09 -5.39
N HIS A 198 -11.12 -8.58 -4.97
CA HIS A 198 -11.07 -7.34 -4.18
C HIS A 198 -10.35 -6.30 -5.02
N ARG A 199 -11.04 -5.19 -5.31
CA ARG A 199 -10.60 -4.21 -6.31
C ARG A 199 -10.05 -2.92 -5.70
N ARG A 200 -10.06 -2.77 -4.37
CA ARG A 200 -9.72 -1.50 -3.72
C ARG A 200 -8.61 -1.70 -2.71
N TYR A 201 -7.58 -0.88 -2.86
CA TYR A 201 -6.33 -0.89 -2.11
C TYR A 201 -6.07 0.55 -1.62
N TYR A 202 -5.10 0.74 -0.73
CA TYR A 202 -4.74 2.06 -0.16
C TYR A 202 -5.73 2.60 0.89
N LYS A 203 -5.37 3.74 1.51
CA LYS A 203 -6.16 4.36 2.59
C LYS A 203 -7.56 4.76 2.14
N GLU A 204 -7.70 5.16 0.89
CA GLU A 204 -8.99 5.43 0.25
C GLU A 204 -9.93 4.23 0.37
N GLY A 205 -9.46 3.05 -0.05
CA GLY A 205 -10.23 1.82 0.09
C GLY A 205 -10.49 1.43 1.55
N ALA A 206 -9.64 1.84 2.50
CA ALA A 206 -9.88 1.60 3.92
C ALA A 206 -11.01 2.49 4.47
N VAL A 207 -11.05 3.77 4.10
CA VAL A 207 -12.15 4.69 4.43
C VAL A 207 -13.44 4.18 3.84
N GLU A 208 -13.48 3.96 2.53
CA GLU A 208 -14.66 3.48 1.82
C GLU A 208 -15.18 2.13 2.37
N THR A 209 -14.29 1.18 2.67
CA THR A 209 -14.73 -0.12 3.22
C THR A 209 -15.34 0.05 4.61
N GLY A 210 -14.81 0.98 5.42
CA GLY A 210 -15.37 1.34 6.73
C GLY A 210 -16.71 2.06 6.60
N GLU A 211 -16.78 3.04 5.71
CA GLU A 211 -17.98 3.81 5.37
C GLU A 211 -19.03 3.01 4.62
N ARG A 212 -18.72 1.82 4.11
CA ARG A 212 -19.69 0.83 3.62
C ARG A 212 -20.15 -0.11 4.74
N ALA A 213 -19.22 -0.62 5.55
CA ALA A 213 -19.55 -1.59 6.60
C ALA A 213 -20.45 -1.00 7.69
N ALA A 214 -20.33 0.29 8.00
CA ALA A 214 -21.20 0.95 8.96
C ALA A 214 -22.66 1.10 8.42
N PRO A 215 -22.91 1.61 7.20
CA PRO A 215 -24.22 1.57 6.56
C PRO A 215 -24.83 0.18 6.41
N GLU A 216 -24.05 -0.88 6.14
CA GLU A 216 -24.58 -2.26 6.14
C GLU A 216 -25.23 -2.61 7.50
N ILE A 217 -24.61 -2.19 8.61
CA ILE A 217 -25.18 -2.36 9.96
C ILE A 217 -26.38 -1.43 10.15
N LEU A 218 -26.30 -0.15 9.75
CA LEU A 218 -27.41 0.80 9.86
C LEU A 218 -28.66 0.30 9.11
N ARG A 219 -28.47 -0.29 7.93
CA ARG A 219 -29.54 -0.95 7.16
C ARG A 219 -30.12 -2.12 7.93
N ALA A 220 -29.26 -3.00 8.47
CA ALA A 220 -29.68 -4.18 9.21
C ALA A 220 -30.50 -3.82 10.47
N VAL A 221 -30.25 -2.65 11.08
CA VAL A 221 -31.05 -2.13 12.21
C VAL A 221 -32.20 -1.21 11.78
N GLY A 222 -32.52 -1.13 10.50
CA GLY A 222 -33.65 -0.37 9.96
C GLY A 222 -33.50 1.15 10.00
N LYS A 223 -32.27 1.67 10.11
CA LYS A 223 -32.01 3.13 10.18
C LYS A 223 -31.89 3.80 8.81
N ILE A 224 -31.53 3.05 7.78
CA ILE A 224 -31.39 3.55 6.40
C ILE A 224 -32.01 2.56 5.40
N PRO A 225 -32.44 3.03 4.21
CA PRO A 225 -32.82 2.18 3.09
C PRO A 225 -31.58 1.54 2.42
N GLU A 226 -31.81 0.60 1.49
CA GLU A 226 -30.73 -0.22 0.89
C GLU A 226 -29.86 0.54 -0.11
N ASP A 227 -30.46 1.49 -0.83
CA ASP A 227 -29.82 2.39 -1.76
C ASP A 227 -28.85 3.37 -1.07
N GLU A 228 -29.00 3.60 0.22
CA GLU A 228 -28.08 4.43 1.02
C GLU A 228 -26.83 3.69 1.52
N ILE A 229 -26.71 2.37 1.29
CA ILE A 229 -25.48 1.61 1.62
C ILE A 229 -24.30 2.07 0.75
N TRP A 230 -24.58 2.40 -0.52
CA TRP A 230 -23.57 2.75 -1.51
C TRP A 230 -23.72 4.22 -1.90
N GLN A 231 -22.88 5.08 -1.31
CA GLN A 231 -22.86 6.49 -1.66
C GLN A 231 -21.61 6.82 -2.48
N PRO A 232 -21.75 7.56 -3.59
CA PRO A 232 -20.59 8.08 -4.32
C PRO A 232 -19.95 9.20 -3.49
N GLU A 233 -18.62 9.14 -3.34
CA GLU A 233 -17.88 10.25 -2.76
C GLU A 233 -17.84 11.41 -3.76
N PRO A 234 -18.23 12.64 -3.36
CA PRO A 234 -18.14 13.81 -4.24
C PRO A 234 -16.68 14.12 -4.59
N GLU A 235 -16.45 14.70 -5.77
CA GLU A 235 -15.09 15.08 -6.18
C GLU A 235 -14.48 16.14 -5.26
N LEU A 236 -13.22 15.93 -4.87
CA LEU A 236 -12.47 16.85 -4.04
C LEU A 236 -12.09 18.11 -4.81
N VAL A 237 -12.61 19.26 -4.37
CA VAL A 237 -12.31 20.57 -4.95
C VAL A 237 -10.81 20.93 -4.83
N ASP A 238 -10.18 20.55 -3.72
CA ASP A 238 -8.78 20.89 -3.43
C ASP A 238 -7.76 20.04 -4.19
N VAL A 239 -8.17 18.84 -4.65
CA VAL A 239 -7.34 17.88 -5.39
C VAL A 239 -8.17 17.32 -6.56
N PRO A 240 -8.47 18.14 -7.58
CA PRO A 240 -9.32 17.73 -8.68
C PRO A 240 -8.64 16.63 -9.50
N VAL A 241 -9.44 15.66 -9.97
CA VAL A 241 -8.95 14.61 -10.86
C VAL A 241 -8.66 15.21 -12.23
N GLN A 242 -7.42 15.09 -12.70
CA GLN A 242 -7.08 15.46 -14.05
C GLN A 242 -7.32 14.28 -14.98
N HIS A 243 -8.01 14.53 -16.10
CA HIS A 243 -8.14 13.55 -17.17
C HIS A 243 -6.74 13.14 -17.66
N ILE A 244 -6.53 11.84 -17.87
CA ILE A 244 -5.27 11.30 -18.40
C ILE A 244 -5.44 11.09 -19.91
N PRO A 245 -5.08 12.07 -20.76
CA PRO A 245 -5.21 11.89 -22.20
C PRO A 245 -4.16 10.88 -22.69
N THR A 246 -4.53 10.15 -23.73
CA THR A 246 -3.56 9.46 -24.58
C THR A 246 -3.34 10.27 -25.85
N THR A 247 -2.14 10.22 -26.40
CA THR A 247 -1.83 10.82 -27.70
C THR A 247 -2.28 9.89 -28.83
N PHE A 248 -2.33 10.42 -30.06
CA PHE A 248 -2.60 9.60 -31.23
C PHE A 248 -1.56 8.48 -31.38
N LEU A 249 -0.26 8.79 -31.20
CA LEU A 249 0.81 7.80 -31.33
C LEU A 249 0.75 6.71 -30.26
N GLU A 250 0.48 7.05 -29.00
CA GLU A 250 0.32 6.04 -27.93
C GLU A 250 -0.81 5.04 -28.23
N ARG A 251 -1.87 5.49 -28.91
CA ARG A 251 -3.00 4.62 -29.29
C ARG A 251 -2.74 3.76 -30.52
N HIS A 252 -1.91 4.22 -31.46
CA HIS A 252 -1.81 3.61 -32.79
C HIS A 252 -0.42 3.05 -33.12
N LEU A 253 0.62 3.32 -32.32
CA LEU A 253 1.91 2.67 -32.50
C LEU A 253 1.74 1.15 -32.34
N PRO A 254 2.25 0.35 -33.29
CA PRO A 254 2.11 -1.10 -33.20
C PRO A 254 2.98 -1.64 -32.07
N SER A 255 2.55 -2.74 -31.46
CA SER A 255 3.43 -3.55 -30.62
C SER A 255 4.59 -4.13 -31.44
N VAL A 256 5.63 -4.62 -30.78
CA VAL A 256 6.78 -5.26 -31.47
C VAL A 256 6.31 -6.37 -32.43
N PRO A 257 5.43 -7.33 -32.04
CA PRO A 257 4.87 -8.29 -33.00
C PRO A 257 4.03 -7.64 -34.12
N GLY A 258 3.30 -6.57 -33.82
CA GLY A 258 2.55 -5.81 -34.82
C GLY A 258 3.46 -5.19 -35.89
N LEU A 259 4.59 -4.61 -35.47
CA LEU A 259 5.59 -4.05 -36.37
C LEU A 259 6.25 -5.13 -37.24
N LEU A 260 6.56 -6.29 -36.67
CA LEU A 260 7.09 -7.43 -37.43
C LEU A 260 6.10 -7.94 -38.49
N LYS A 261 4.80 -7.95 -38.18
CA LYS A 261 3.76 -8.29 -39.17
C LYS A 261 3.68 -7.26 -40.30
N LEU A 262 3.69 -5.96 -39.96
CA LEU A 262 3.64 -4.89 -40.96
C LEU A 262 4.87 -4.93 -41.88
N THR A 263 6.06 -5.03 -41.31
CA THR A 263 7.32 -5.14 -42.09
C THR A 263 7.34 -6.39 -42.96
N GLY A 264 6.85 -7.53 -42.46
CA GLY A 264 6.70 -8.75 -43.24
C GLY A 264 5.75 -8.57 -44.43
N LEU A 265 4.56 -8.00 -44.21
CA LEU A 265 3.59 -7.72 -45.28
C LEU A 265 4.14 -6.74 -46.31
N THR A 266 4.74 -5.63 -45.88
CA THR A 266 5.35 -4.65 -46.79
C THR A 266 6.40 -5.30 -47.69
N ARG A 267 7.25 -6.19 -47.15
CA ARG A 267 8.24 -6.92 -47.94
C ARG A 267 7.61 -7.87 -48.95
N ILE A 268 6.52 -8.56 -48.59
CA ILE A 268 5.79 -9.43 -49.52
C ILE A 268 5.21 -8.59 -50.67
N PHE A 269 4.54 -7.48 -50.37
CA PHE A 269 3.96 -6.62 -51.40
C PHE A 269 5.01 -5.99 -52.31
N LEU A 270 6.15 -5.55 -51.76
CA LEU A 270 7.29 -5.07 -52.54
C LEU A 270 7.87 -6.16 -53.46
N ALA A 271 7.99 -7.40 -52.96
CA ALA A 271 8.49 -8.51 -53.77
C ALA A 271 7.53 -8.86 -54.92
N VAL A 272 6.21 -8.82 -54.68
CA VAL A 272 5.20 -9.04 -55.72
C VAL A 272 5.21 -7.91 -56.75
N ALA A 273 5.46 -6.66 -56.36
CA ALA A 273 5.50 -5.52 -57.26
C ALA A 273 6.77 -5.45 -58.16
N LEU A 274 7.78 -6.27 -57.88
CA LEU A 274 9.04 -6.34 -58.64
C LEU A 274 9.08 -7.47 -59.69
N VAL A 275 8.01 -8.27 -59.80
CA VAL A 275 7.81 -9.35 -60.78
C VAL A 275 6.76 -8.92 -61.79
#